data_AF-A0A822G7P3-F1
#
_entry.id   AF-A0A822G7P3-F1
#
_cell.length_a   1.000
_cell.length_b   1.000
_cell.length_c   1.000
_cell.angle_alpha   90.00
_cell.angle_beta   90.00
_cell.angle_gamma   90.00
#
_symmetry.space_group_name_H-M   'P 1'
#
loop_
_entity.id
_entity.type
_entity.pdbx_description
1 polymer ?
#
loop_
_entity_poly.entity_id
_entity_poly.type
_entity_poly.pdbx_seq_one_letter_code
_entity_poly.pdbx_strand_id
1 'polypeptide(L)' 'RGNTALHECFLLGLDGAEPLRILLKHGGDASWLNDKNESVIDIAEK' A
#
# COMPACT_ATOMS: atom_id res chain seq x y z
N ARG A 1 -7.52 -5.96 -11.10
CA ARG A 1 -7.18 -5.84 -9.67
C ARG A 1 -6.74 -4.40 -9.40
N GLY A 2 -7.58 -3.56 -8.82
CA GLY A 2 -7.19 -2.17 -8.56
C GLY A 2 -6.12 -2.03 -7.47
N ASN A 3 -5.64 -0.80 -7.30
CA ASN A 3 -4.92 -0.39 -6.09
C ASN A 3 -5.77 -0.70 -4.86
N THR A 4 -5.15 -1.30 -3.85
CA THR A 4 -5.78 -1.44 -2.54
C THR A 4 -5.68 -0.10 -1.79
N ALA A 5 -6.41 0.03 -0.67
CA ALA A 5 -6.24 1.17 0.23
C ALA A 5 -4.77 1.36 0.66
N LEU A 6 -4.00 0.28 0.75
CA LEU A 6 -2.59 0.29 1.12
C LEU A 6 -1.70 0.86 0.00
N HIS A 7 -2.02 0.57 -1.27
CA HIS A 7 -1.37 1.19 -2.43
C HIS A 7 -1.64 2.70 -2.47
N GLU A 8 -2.91 3.09 -2.38
CA GLU A 8 -3.29 4.51 -2.42
C GLU A 8 -2.69 5.28 -1.25
N CYS A 9 -2.72 4.70 -0.05
CA CYS A 9 -2.12 5.31 1.13
C CYS A 9 -0.62 5.57 0.95
N PHE A 10 0.11 4.63 0.33
CA PHE A 10 1.53 4.80 0.05
C PHE A 10 1.78 5.84 -1.04
N LEU A 11 1.06 5.75 -2.17
CA LEU A 11 1.24 6.64 -3.33
C LEU A 11 0.84 8.09 -3.06
N LEU A 12 -0.21 8.31 -2.25
CA LEU A 12 -0.68 9.65 -1.89
C LEU A 12 0.17 10.30 -0.80
N GLY A 13 1.09 9.56 -0.16
CA GLY A 13 1.96 10.08 0.89
C GLY A 13 1.20 10.67 2.07
N LEU A 14 0.00 10.13 2.39
CA LEU A 14 -0.90 10.68 3.40
C LEU A 14 -0.23 10.70 4.78
N ASP A 15 0.05 11.90 5.30
CA ASP A 15 0.46 12.21 6.67
C ASP A 15 1.45 11.22 7.34
N GLY A 16 2.43 10.74 6.56
CA GLY A 16 3.49 9.86 7.05
C GLY A 16 3.09 8.39 7.21
N ALA A 17 3.75 7.69 8.14
CA ALA A 17 3.60 6.24 8.29
C ALA A 17 2.35 5.80 9.09
N GLU A 18 1.61 6.73 9.68
CA GLU A 18 0.49 6.42 10.58
C GLU A 18 -0.68 5.74 9.87
N PRO A 19 -1.19 6.25 8.73
CA PRO A 19 -2.30 5.59 8.03
C PRO A 19 -1.87 4.23 7.45
N LEU A 20 -0.62 4.15 6.96
CA LEU A 20 -0.03 2.89 6.51
C LEU A 20 0.03 1.85 7.64
N ARG A 21 0.45 2.27 8.85
CA ARG A 21 0.50 1.42 10.05
C ARG A 21 -0.87 0.91 10.47
N ILE A 22 -1.90 1.77 10.41
CA ILE A 22 -3.28 1.38 10.73
C ILE A 22 -3.76 0.31 9.74
N LEU A 23 -3.55 0.53 8.44
CA LEU A 23 -3.96 -0.42 7.40
C LEU A 23 -3.29 -1.79 7.58
N LEU A 24 -1.98 -1.81 7.83
CA LEU A 24 -1.23 -3.04 8.12
C LEU A 24 -1.76 -3.74 9.39
N LYS A 25 -1.99 -2.99 10.48
CA LYS A 25 -2.50 -3.52 11.74
C LYS A 25 -3.87 -4.20 11.60
N HIS A 26 -4.72 -3.72 10.69
CA HIS A 26 -6.06 -4.24 10.47
C HIS A 26 -6.15 -5.28 9.35
N GLY A 27 -5.03 -5.87 8.93
CA GLY A 27 -5.01 -6.98 7.97
C GLY A 27 -4.84 -6.54 6.52
N GLY A 28 -4.40 -5.30 6.30
CA GLY A 28 -3.98 -4.85 4.99
C GLY A 28 -2.79 -5.67 4.49
N ASP A 29 -2.96 -6.30 3.33
CA ASP A 29 -1.93 -7.14 2.71
C ASP A 29 -1.03 -6.29 1.82
N ALA A 30 0.22 -6.09 2.25
CA ALA A 30 1.24 -5.36 1.51
C ALA A 30 1.77 -6.14 0.29
N SER A 31 1.51 -7.45 0.20
CA SER A 31 1.93 -8.32 -0.91
C SER A 31 0.89 -8.42 -2.03
N TRP A 32 -0.31 -7.87 -1.83
CA TRP A 32 -1.36 -7.88 -2.84
C TRP A 32 -0.90 -7.12 -4.10
N LEU A 33 -1.11 -7.71 -5.27
CA LEU A 33 -0.71 -7.11 -6.55
C LEU A 33 -1.85 -6.27 -7.16
N ASN A 34 -1.53 -5.04 -7.53
CA ASN A 34 -2.41 -4.18 -8.32
C ASN A 34 -2.41 -4.55 -9.82
N ASP A 35 -3.06 -3.73 -10.65
CA ASP A 35 -3.20 -3.94 -12.12
C ASP A 35 -1.87 -3.82 -12.87
N LYS A 36 -0.85 -3.22 -12.25
CA LYS A 36 0.52 -3.14 -12.79
C LYS A 36 1.38 -4.33 -12.36
N ASN A 37 0.80 -5.28 -11.64
CA ASN A 37 1.51 -6.42 -11.04
C ASN A 37 2.58 -5.97 -10.03
N GLU A 38 2.30 -4.88 -9.31
CA GLU A 38 3.13 -4.32 -8.25
C GLU A 38 2.40 -4.46 -6.92
N SER A 39 3.13 -4.83 -5.89
CA SER A 39 2.73 -4.74 -4.48
C SER A 39 3.14 -3.40 -3.87
N VAL A 40 2.71 -3.12 -2.65
CA VAL A 40 3.16 -1.90 -1.95
C VAL A 40 4.67 -1.93 -1.69
N ILE A 41 5.22 -3.12 -1.46
CA ILE A 41 6.67 -3.32 -1.27
C ILE A 41 7.42 -3.00 -2.57
N ASP A 42 6.92 -3.47 -3.71
CA ASP A 42 7.54 -3.19 -5.02
C ASP A 42 7.55 -1.69 -5.36
N ILE A 43 6.53 -0.95 -4.93
CA ILE A 43 6.45 0.51 -5.12
C ILE A 43 7.43 1.23 -4.18
N ALA A 44 7.66 0.71 -2.97
CA ALA A 44 8.56 1.31 -1.99
C ALA A 44 10.06 1.12 -2.31
N GLU A 45 10.42 0.08 -3.05
CA GLU A 45 11.79 -0.24 -3.43
C GLU A 45 12.25 0.40 -4.76
N LYS A 46 11.37 1.17 -5.43
CA LYS A 46 11.69 1.95 -6.63
C LYS A 46 12.28 3.31 -6.32
#